data_AF-A0A7W0Q6B9-F1
#
_entry.id   AF-A0A7W0Q6B9-F1
#
_cell.length_a   1.000
_cell.length_b   1.000
_cell.length_c   1.000
_cell.angle_alpha   90.00
_cell.angle_beta   90.00
_cell.angle_gamma   90.00
#
_symmetry.space_group_name_H-M   'P 1'
#
loop_
_entity.id
_entity.type
_entity.pdbx_description
1 polymer ?
#
loop_
_entity_poly.entity_id
_entity_poly.type
_entity_poly.pdbx_seq_one_letter_code
_entity_poly.pdbx_strand_id
1 'polypeptide(L)'
;MRNLTSALVVVLLLAAASGCKKKPGGGDCAASLDNAMTVSLPEMKKNNVPDDAIPKMKQVSLARCTEDKWSADVLKCLAESKTSADVTGCQDKLDAKQQEAWTKEMSAIDTRGPVPPDGSGSADGSAGSADGSAGSAESGSAAAATGEVPPDCAEYKMLIEKLATCDKMPIASRDALKQGFAAMEKSWANADAKATLGEACKQAVVSVKAAATQTCGW
;
A
#
# COMPACT_ATOMS: atom_id res chain seq x y z
N MET A 1 39.18 -33.09 21.39
CA MET A 1 39.69 -33.84 20.22
C MET A 1 39.11 -33.21 18.96
N ARG A 2 40.01 -32.63 18.13
CA ARG A 2 39.99 -32.51 16.66
C ARG A 2 38.76 -31.87 15.98
N ASN A 3 38.82 -30.87 15.10
CA ASN A 3 39.84 -30.06 14.42
C ASN A 3 39.04 -28.91 13.76
N LEU A 4 39.39 -27.62 13.85
CA LEU A 4 40.39 -26.89 13.05
C LEU A 4 40.04 -26.65 11.56
N THR A 5 39.89 -25.36 11.22
CA THR A 5 40.41 -24.63 10.03
C THR A 5 39.73 -24.68 8.65
N SER A 6 39.65 -23.47 8.06
CA SER A 6 39.64 -23.12 6.61
C SER A 6 38.29 -23.26 5.89
N ALA A 7 37.74 -22.26 5.19
CA ALA A 7 38.26 -21.05 4.53
C ALA A 7 37.13 -19.98 4.54
N LEU A 8 37.33 -18.71 4.92
CA LEU A 8 38.02 -17.64 4.18
C LEU A 8 38.00 -17.81 2.65
N VAL A 9 36.84 -17.56 2.02
CA VAL A 9 36.80 -17.07 0.64
C VAL A 9 36.45 -15.58 0.69
N VAL A 10 37.50 -14.80 0.83
CA VAL A 10 37.57 -13.43 0.36
C VAL A 10 37.32 -13.47 -1.15
N VAL A 11 36.11 -13.12 -1.60
CA VAL A 11 35.91 -12.61 -2.97
C VAL A 11 36.06 -11.10 -2.90
N LEU A 12 37.32 -10.66 -2.76
CA LEU A 12 37.70 -9.33 -3.21
C LEU A 12 37.73 -9.36 -4.75
N LEU A 13 37.24 -8.26 -5.33
CA LEU A 13 37.54 -7.75 -6.67
C LEU A 13 36.87 -8.44 -7.87
N LEU A 14 35.78 -7.82 -8.31
CA LEU A 14 35.79 -7.11 -9.59
C LEU A 14 35.23 -5.70 -9.40
N ALA A 15 36.14 -4.79 -9.03
CA ALA A 15 36.04 -3.41 -9.47
C ALA A 15 36.22 -3.42 -11.00
N ALA A 16 35.15 -3.68 -11.74
CA ALA A 16 35.09 -3.29 -13.12
C ALA A 16 34.81 -1.79 -13.13
N ALA A 17 35.89 -1.01 -13.13
CA ALA A 17 35.94 0.29 -13.78
C ALA A 17 35.62 0.09 -15.28
N SER A 18 34.37 -0.25 -15.60
CA SER A 18 33.85 0.08 -16.91
C SER A 18 33.61 1.57 -16.88
N GLY A 19 34.49 2.31 -17.55
CA GLY A 19 34.13 3.55 -18.22
C GLY A 19 33.01 3.31 -19.23
N CYS A 20 31.85 2.86 -18.74
CA CYS A 20 30.57 3.04 -19.40
C CYS A 20 30.43 4.55 -19.49
N LYS A 21 30.82 5.09 -20.65
CA LYS A 21 30.45 6.43 -21.11
C LYS A 21 29.08 6.70 -20.56
N LYS A 22 29.02 7.58 -19.56
CA LYS A 22 27.81 8.07 -18.91
C LYS A 22 26.84 8.40 -20.03
N LYS A 23 25.92 7.47 -20.32
CA LYS A 23 24.97 7.66 -21.42
C LYS A 23 24.13 8.84 -20.93
N PRO A 24 24.15 10.00 -21.60
CA PRO A 24 23.65 11.26 -21.04
C PRO A 24 22.11 11.34 -20.96
N GLY A 25 21.43 10.26 -20.58
CA GLY A 25 19.97 10.20 -20.55
C GLY A 25 19.35 9.16 -19.63
N GLY A 26 20.13 8.41 -18.84
CA GLY A 26 19.60 7.59 -17.74
C GLY A 26 19.87 8.31 -16.42
N GLY A 27 18.83 8.80 -15.74
CA GLY A 27 18.94 9.43 -14.43
C GLY A 27 19.63 8.53 -13.42
N ASP A 28 20.31 9.12 -12.44
CA ASP A 28 20.87 8.36 -11.32
C ASP A 28 19.76 8.05 -10.31
N CYS A 29 19.65 6.78 -9.87
CA CYS A 29 18.61 6.35 -8.94
C CYS A 29 18.55 7.22 -7.67
N ALA A 30 19.70 7.59 -7.10
CA ALA A 30 19.73 8.41 -5.90
C ALA A 30 19.25 9.83 -6.19
N ALA A 31 19.73 10.47 -7.26
CA ALA A 31 19.30 11.82 -7.63
C ALA A 31 17.80 11.90 -7.96
N SER A 32 17.27 10.93 -8.71
CA SER A 32 15.85 10.86 -9.05
C SER A 32 14.97 10.65 -7.82
N LEU A 33 15.39 9.78 -6.89
CA LEU A 33 14.66 9.54 -5.65
C LEU A 33 14.79 10.68 -4.64
N ASP A 34 15.91 11.41 -4.63
CA ASP A 34 16.09 12.62 -3.82
C ASP A 34 15.05 13.68 -4.19
N ASN A 35 14.85 13.90 -5.49
CA ASN A 35 13.81 14.80 -5.97
C ASN A 35 12.41 14.32 -5.57
N ALA A 36 12.09 13.06 -5.85
CA ALA A 36 10.79 12.48 -5.51
C ALA A 36 10.48 12.57 -4.00
N MET A 37 11.45 12.28 -3.13
CA MET A 37 11.28 12.40 -1.68
C MET A 37 11.10 13.85 -1.25
N THR A 38 11.85 14.79 -1.84
CA THR A 38 11.74 16.23 -1.55
C THR A 38 10.35 16.74 -1.89
N VAL A 39 9.83 16.34 -3.06
CA VAL A 39 8.50 16.73 -3.56
C VAL A 39 7.38 16.11 -2.73
N SER A 40 7.51 14.85 -2.31
CA SER A 40 6.48 14.15 -1.53
C SER A 40 6.53 14.48 -0.02
N LEU A 41 7.62 15.05 0.49
CA LEU A 41 7.82 15.30 1.92
C LEU A 41 6.69 16.13 2.58
N PRO A 42 6.19 17.23 1.98
CA PRO A 42 5.12 18.02 2.58
C PRO A 42 3.83 17.22 2.75
N GLU A 43 3.50 16.37 1.77
CA GLU A 43 2.30 15.53 1.82
C GLU A 43 2.47 14.37 2.81
N MET A 44 3.62 13.71 2.84
CA MET A 44 3.93 12.68 3.84
C MET A 44 3.78 13.23 5.27
N LYS A 45 4.28 14.43 5.52
CA LYS A 45 4.09 15.12 6.82
C LYS A 45 2.63 15.45 7.10
N LYS A 46 1.91 15.95 6.09
CA LYS A 46 0.46 16.22 6.19
C LYS A 46 -0.34 14.96 6.56
N ASN A 47 0.11 13.80 6.07
CA ASN A 47 -0.52 12.50 6.35
C ASN A 47 0.04 11.80 7.60
N ASN A 48 0.78 12.51 8.46
CA ASN A 48 1.35 12.00 9.71
C ASN A 48 2.29 10.79 9.53
N VAL A 49 3.00 10.71 8.41
CA VAL A 49 4.06 9.71 8.25
C VAL A 49 5.18 10.02 9.25
N PRO A 50 5.60 9.05 10.09
CA PRO A 50 6.66 9.27 11.07
C PRO A 50 7.97 9.70 10.41
N ASP A 51 8.68 10.67 11.00
CA ASP A 51 9.93 11.19 10.44
C ASP A 51 11.02 10.12 10.30
N ASP A 52 11.01 9.07 11.15
CA ASP A 52 11.95 7.94 11.06
C ASP A 52 11.59 6.91 9.98
N ALA A 53 10.33 6.92 9.48
CA ALA A 53 9.92 6.09 8.35
C ALA A 53 10.40 6.67 7.01
N ILE A 54 10.49 8.00 6.89
CA ILE A 54 10.92 8.71 5.68
C ILE A 54 12.28 8.22 5.12
N PRO A 55 13.37 8.12 5.91
CA PRO A 55 14.63 7.59 5.40
C PRO A 55 14.54 6.10 5.02
N LYS A 56 13.71 5.30 5.71
CA LYS A 56 13.50 3.88 5.38
C LYS A 56 12.80 3.71 4.03
N MET A 57 11.77 4.53 3.76
CA MET A 57 11.05 4.52 2.48
C MET A 57 11.97 4.89 1.31
N LYS A 58 12.84 5.88 1.51
CA LYS A 58 13.89 6.25 0.54
C LYS A 58 14.86 5.10 0.32
N GLN A 59 15.32 4.45 1.39
CA GLN A 59 16.28 3.34 1.31
C GLN A 59 15.71 2.16 0.52
N VAL A 60 14.46 1.74 0.82
CA VAL A 60 13.75 0.70 0.06
C VAL A 60 13.64 1.08 -1.41
N SER A 61 13.19 2.32 -1.70
CA SER A 61 13.05 2.79 -3.07
C SER A 61 14.39 2.78 -3.83
N LEU A 62 15.50 3.14 -3.17
CA LEU A 62 16.83 3.13 -3.76
C LEU A 62 17.32 1.71 -4.05
N ALA A 63 17.09 0.78 -3.12
CA ALA A 63 17.39 -0.63 -3.31
C ALA A 63 16.63 -1.19 -4.52
N ARG A 64 15.30 -1.02 -4.56
CA ARG A 64 14.47 -1.45 -5.70
C ARG A 64 14.92 -0.83 -7.02
N CYS A 65 15.15 0.49 -7.03
CA CYS A 65 15.61 1.19 -8.22
C CYS A 65 16.88 0.56 -8.82
N THR A 66 17.82 0.19 -7.96
CA THR A 66 19.11 -0.39 -8.35
C THR A 66 18.98 -1.87 -8.73
N GLU A 67 18.28 -2.66 -7.92
CA GLU A 67 18.13 -4.11 -8.12
C GLU A 67 17.26 -4.43 -9.34
N ASP A 68 16.15 -3.71 -9.50
CA ASP A 68 15.21 -3.89 -10.60
C ASP A 68 15.60 -3.15 -11.87
N LYS A 69 16.65 -2.32 -11.80
CA LYS A 69 17.16 -1.54 -12.93
C LYS A 69 16.03 -0.73 -13.58
N TRP A 70 15.39 0.12 -12.79
CA TRP A 70 14.29 0.97 -13.26
C TRP A 70 14.69 1.70 -14.56
N SER A 71 13.72 1.80 -15.46
CA SER A 71 13.98 2.33 -16.80
C SER A 71 14.42 3.80 -16.73
N ALA A 72 15.22 4.23 -17.70
CA ALA A 72 15.64 5.63 -17.81
C ALA A 72 14.45 6.60 -17.85
N ASP A 73 13.32 6.18 -18.43
CA ASP A 73 12.09 6.97 -18.50
C ASP A 73 11.45 7.18 -17.12
N VAL A 74 11.43 6.15 -16.26
CA VAL A 74 10.98 6.28 -14.87
C VAL A 74 11.90 7.22 -14.10
N LEU A 75 13.22 7.04 -14.22
CA LEU A 75 14.19 7.85 -13.50
C LEU A 75 14.13 9.32 -13.93
N LYS A 76 13.97 9.57 -15.22
CA LYS A 76 13.76 10.92 -15.74
C LYS A 76 12.45 11.52 -15.22
N CYS A 77 11.36 10.76 -15.24
CA CYS A 77 10.08 11.20 -14.70
C CYS A 77 10.20 11.61 -13.23
N LEU A 78 10.82 10.79 -12.39
CA LEU A 78 11.03 11.08 -10.96
C LEU A 78 11.97 12.29 -10.73
N ALA A 79 12.97 12.49 -11.60
CA ALA A 79 13.84 13.65 -11.52
C ALA A 79 13.14 14.96 -11.93
N GLU A 80 12.13 14.89 -12.80
CA GLU A 80 11.38 16.04 -13.32
C GLU A 80 10.05 16.30 -12.58
N SER A 81 9.64 15.41 -11.67
CA SER A 81 8.41 15.53 -10.88
C SER A 81 8.43 16.79 -10.01
N LYS A 82 7.28 17.48 -9.91
CA LYS A 82 7.13 18.71 -9.12
C LYS A 82 6.11 18.59 -8.00
N THR A 83 5.23 17.60 -8.11
CA THR A 83 4.16 17.32 -7.15
C THR A 83 4.17 15.83 -6.76
N SER A 84 3.57 15.52 -5.61
CA SER A 84 3.34 14.13 -5.19
C SER A 84 2.54 13.34 -6.23
N ALA A 85 1.56 13.98 -6.88
CA ALA A 85 0.80 13.40 -7.98
C ALA A 85 1.69 13.03 -9.18
N ASP A 86 2.69 13.86 -9.52
CA ASP A 86 3.66 13.52 -10.57
C ASP A 86 4.49 12.30 -10.17
N VAL A 87 4.94 12.22 -8.91
CA VAL A 87 5.69 11.08 -8.39
C VAL A 87 4.87 9.79 -8.51
N THR A 88 3.60 9.81 -8.14
CA THR A 88 2.68 8.66 -8.33
C THR A 88 2.54 8.31 -9.82
N GLY A 89 2.34 9.30 -10.68
CA GLY A 89 2.27 9.06 -12.13
C GLY A 89 3.57 8.51 -12.74
N CYS A 90 4.72 8.75 -12.12
CA CYS A 90 5.98 8.13 -12.50
C CYS A 90 6.08 6.66 -12.05
N GLN A 91 5.50 6.30 -10.91
CA GLN A 91 5.44 4.92 -10.44
C GLN A 91 4.59 4.05 -11.36
N ASP A 92 3.55 4.62 -12.00
CA ASP A 92 2.74 3.93 -13.01
C ASP A 92 3.54 3.48 -14.25
N LYS A 93 4.75 4.03 -14.45
CA LYS A 93 5.67 3.64 -15.53
C LYS A 93 6.58 2.46 -15.18
N LEU A 94 6.61 2.05 -13.91
CA LEU A 94 7.25 0.80 -13.49
C LEU A 94 6.48 -0.37 -14.08
N ASP A 95 7.17 -1.46 -14.39
CA ASP A 95 6.46 -2.68 -14.76
C ASP A 95 5.74 -3.30 -13.55
N ALA A 96 4.77 -4.16 -13.80
CA ALA A 96 3.93 -4.73 -12.74
C ALA A 96 4.75 -5.46 -11.65
N LYS A 97 5.86 -6.11 -12.03
CA LYS A 97 6.71 -6.84 -11.09
C LYS A 97 7.51 -5.88 -10.21
N GLN A 98 7.99 -4.78 -10.79
CA GLN A 98 8.64 -3.70 -10.05
C GLN A 98 7.68 -3.04 -9.05
N GLN A 99 6.46 -2.73 -9.48
CA GLN A 99 5.43 -2.14 -8.61
C GLN A 99 5.05 -3.07 -7.47
N GLU A 100 4.84 -4.36 -7.74
CA GLU A 100 4.50 -5.36 -6.72
C GLU A 100 5.61 -5.46 -5.68
N ALA A 101 6.86 -5.58 -6.12
CA ALA A 101 8.00 -5.73 -5.21
C ALA A 101 8.24 -4.47 -4.37
N TRP A 102 8.14 -3.29 -4.99
CA TRP A 102 8.24 -2.02 -4.27
C TRP A 102 7.09 -1.85 -3.26
N THR A 103 5.85 -2.13 -3.65
CA THR A 103 4.67 -2.05 -2.76
C THR A 103 4.81 -3.01 -1.58
N LYS A 104 5.26 -4.24 -1.83
CA LYS A 104 5.50 -5.25 -0.80
C LYS A 104 6.51 -4.76 0.23
N GLU A 105 7.67 -4.27 -0.20
CA GLU A 105 8.70 -3.77 0.73
C GLU A 105 8.27 -2.48 1.43
N MET A 106 7.57 -1.58 0.74
CA MET A 106 7.05 -0.35 1.33
C MET A 106 6.01 -0.64 2.42
N SER A 107 5.15 -1.65 2.21
CA SER A 107 4.16 -2.09 3.21
C SER A 107 4.77 -2.72 4.46
N ALA A 108 6.02 -3.19 4.37
CA ALA A 108 6.77 -3.72 5.51
C ALA A 108 7.37 -2.62 6.38
N ILE A 109 7.42 -1.37 5.89
CA ILE A 109 7.83 -0.24 6.70
C ILE A 109 6.66 0.12 7.61
N ASP A 110 6.88 0.04 8.92
CA ASP A 110 5.90 0.49 9.89
C ASP A 110 5.76 2.01 9.80
N THR A 111 4.73 2.45 9.06
CA THR A 111 4.33 3.84 8.94
C THR A 111 3.33 4.24 10.02
N ARG A 112 2.95 3.30 10.91
CA ARG A 112 2.19 3.64 12.11
C ARG A 112 3.13 4.46 12.98
N GLY A 113 2.83 5.75 13.12
CA GLY A 113 3.49 6.62 14.08
C GLY A 113 3.46 6.01 15.48
N PRO A 114 4.22 6.58 16.44
CA PRO A 114 4.09 6.20 17.84
C PRO A 114 2.61 6.14 18.18
N VAL A 115 2.12 4.94 18.52
CA VAL A 115 0.76 4.77 19.00
C VAL A 115 0.68 5.72 20.19
N PRO A 116 -0.19 6.77 20.16
CA PRO A 116 -0.23 7.73 21.24
C PRO A 116 -0.40 6.94 22.55
N PRO A 117 0.44 7.20 23.57
CA PRO A 117 0.45 6.42 24.79
C PRO A 117 -0.97 6.41 25.35
N ASP A 118 -1.52 5.21 25.53
CA ASP A 118 -2.87 4.89 25.96
C ASP A 118 -3.46 5.94 26.92
N GLY A 119 -4.24 6.86 26.37
CA GLY A 119 -5.14 7.73 27.10
C GLY A 119 -6.57 7.36 26.73
N SER A 120 -7.19 6.55 27.58
CA SER A 120 -8.56 5.99 27.49
C SER A 120 -8.68 4.72 26.65
N GLY A 121 -8.81 3.62 27.39
CA GLY A 121 -8.86 2.26 26.88
C GLY A 121 -10.07 1.97 26.00
N SER A 122 -9.81 1.19 24.97
CA SER A 122 -10.71 0.15 24.52
C SER A 122 -9.85 -1.08 24.29
N ALA A 123 -9.82 -1.93 25.32
CA ALA A 123 -9.21 -3.23 25.25
C ALA A 123 -10.06 -4.10 24.30
N ASP A 124 -9.68 -4.17 23.04
CA ASP A 124 -10.10 -5.25 22.17
C ASP A 124 -8.85 -5.78 21.45
N GLY A 125 -8.32 -6.84 22.03
CA GLY A 125 -7.07 -7.46 21.62
C GLY A 125 -7.22 -8.14 20.26
N SER A 126 -6.25 -7.89 19.39
CA SER A 126 -5.97 -8.78 18.26
C SER A 126 -4.53 -9.26 18.38
N ALA A 127 -4.39 -10.36 19.12
CA ALA A 127 -3.19 -11.18 19.13
C ALA A 127 -3.02 -11.83 17.75
N GLY A 128 -1.76 -11.95 17.32
CA GLY A 128 -1.37 -12.20 15.94
C GLY A 128 -1.86 -13.52 15.33
N SER A 129 -2.03 -13.49 14.01
CA SER A 129 -2.21 -14.68 13.19
C SER A 129 -0.85 -15.30 12.90
N ALA A 130 -0.50 -16.30 13.70
CA ALA A 130 0.29 -17.42 13.19
C ALA A 130 -0.67 -18.40 12.49
N ASP A 131 -0.16 -18.99 11.41
CA ASP A 131 -0.70 -20.09 10.62
C ASP A 131 -1.53 -21.09 11.44
N GLY A 132 -2.78 -21.33 11.03
CA GLY A 132 -3.70 -22.19 11.76
C GLY A 132 -5.07 -22.32 11.11
N SER A 133 -5.12 -23.06 10.00
CA SER A 133 -6.36 -23.66 9.51
C SER A 133 -6.90 -24.66 10.53
N ALA A 134 -8.08 -24.39 11.12
CA ALA A 134 -9.15 -25.35 11.43
C ALA A 134 -10.10 -24.81 12.51
N GLY A 135 -11.40 -24.89 12.24
CA GLY A 135 -12.42 -25.06 13.29
C GLY A 135 -13.27 -23.83 13.61
N SER A 136 -14.44 -23.75 12.98
CA SER A 136 -15.58 -23.02 13.50
C SER A 136 -15.96 -23.48 14.91
N ALA A 137 -16.23 -22.54 15.80
CA ALA A 137 -17.26 -22.70 16.82
C ALA A 137 -17.87 -21.33 17.15
N GLU A 138 -19.18 -21.22 16.92
CA GLU A 138 -20.04 -20.10 17.27
C GLU A 138 -20.14 -19.92 18.79
N SER A 139 -20.23 -18.67 19.26
CA SER A 139 -21.31 -18.25 20.17
C SER A 139 -21.17 -16.79 20.58
N GLY A 140 -22.19 -16.01 20.21
CA GLY A 140 -22.34 -14.62 20.62
C GLY A 140 -23.46 -13.95 19.84
N SER A 141 -24.67 -14.52 19.91
CA SER A 141 -25.89 -13.94 19.34
C SER A 141 -26.25 -12.66 20.11
N ALA A 142 -25.64 -11.54 19.73
CA ALA A 142 -26.12 -10.21 20.07
C ALA A 142 -27.06 -9.73 18.96
N ALA A 143 -28.19 -9.17 19.38
CA ALA A 143 -29.33 -8.79 18.57
C ALA A 143 -28.94 -8.16 17.22
N ALA A 144 -29.58 -8.66 16.16
CA ALA A 144 -29.59 -8.05 14.84
C ALA A 144 -30.20 -6.65 14.95
N ALA A 145 -29.36 -5.65 15.25
CA ALA A 145 -29.65 -4.30 14.82
C ALA A 145 -29.74 -4.38 13.30
N THR A 146 -30.94 -4.17 12.77
CA THR A 146 -31.15 -3.89 11.35
C THR A 146 -30.46 -2.56 11.09
N GLY A 147 -29.14 -2.62 10.94
CA GLY A 147 -28.25 -1.52 10.68
C GLY A 147 -28.58 -1.00 9.30
N GLU A 148 -29.57 -0.12 9.26
CA GLU A 148 -30.00 0.52 8.03
C GLU A 148 -28.82 1.34 7.52
N VAL A 149 -28.29 0.89 6.38
CA VAL A 149 -27.22 1.56 5.65
C VAL A 149 -27.70 2.98 5.37
N PRO A 150 -26.92 4.03 5.71
CA PRO A 150 -27.29 5.39 5.37
C PRO A 150 -27.64 5.48 3.88
N PRO A 151 -28.68 6.24 3.47
CA PRO A 151 -29.12 6.31 2.08
C PRO A 151 -27.98 6.66 1.12
N ASP A 152 -27.06 7.54 1.55
CA ASP A 152 -25.86 7.93 0.80
C ASP A 152 -24.85 6.77 0.58
N CYS A 153 -24.90 5.73 1.41
CA CYS A 153 -24.06 4.52 1.31
C CYS A 153 -24.76 3.35 0.62
N ALA A 154 -26.06 3.44 0.35
CA ALA A 154 -26.80 2.38 -0.34
C ALA A 154 -26.29 2.17 -1.78
N GLU A 155 -25.92 3.25 -2.47
CA GLU A 155 -25.31 3.16 -3.80
C GLU A 155 -23.94 2.46 -3.75
N TYR A 156 -23.13 2.75 -2.72
CA TYR A 156 -21.84 2.09 -2.52
C TYR A 156 -22.02 0.58 -2.33
N LYS A 157 -23.01 0.16 -1.55
CA LYS A 157 -23.36 -1.25 -1.37
C LYS A 157 -23.67 -1.95 -2.70
N MET A 158 -24.61 -1.39 -3.47
CA MET A 158 -25.00 -1.95 -4.76
C MET A 158 -23.81 -2.04 -5.72
N LEU A 159 -22.92 -1.05 -5.67
CA LEU A 159 -21.73 -1.01 -6.51
C LEU A 159 -20.72 -2.09 -6.13
N ILE A 160 -20.49 -2.31 -4.83
CA ILE A 160 -19.64 -3.41 -4.34
C ILE A 160 -20.23 -4.78 -4.69
N GLU A 161 -21.53 -4.97 -4.52
CA GLU A 161 -22.23 -6.20 -4.92
C GLU A 161 -22.10 -6.45 -6.42
N LYS A 162 -22.27 -5.40 -7.24
CA LYS A 162 -22.04 -5.50 -8.69
C LYS A 162 -20.58 -5.79 -9.02
N LEU A 163 -19.61 -5.15 -8.36
CA LEU A 163 -18.18 -5.43 -8.54
C LEU A 163 -17.83 -6.87 -8.17
N ALA A 164 -18.47 -7.41 -7.13
CA ALA A 164 -18.32 -8.79 -6.71
C ALA A 164 -18.90 -9.82 -7.70
N THR A 165 -19.66 -9.39 -8.72
CA THR A 165 -20.10 -10.22 -9.86
C THR A 165 -19.19 -10.08 -11.09
N CYS A 166 -18.18 -9.23 -11.04
CA CYS A 166 -17.30 -8.98 -12.17
C CYS A 166 -16.33 -10.14 -12.41
N ASP A 167 -16.54 -10.92 -13.47
CA ASP A 167 -15.70 -12.07 -13.81
C ASP A 167 -14.24 -11.72 -14.15
N LYS A 168 -13.97 -10.45 -14.49
CA LYS A 168 -12.62 -9.95 -14.77
C LYS A 168 -11.79 -9.72 -13.51
N MET A 169 -12.41 -9.71 -12.32
CA MET A 169 -11.69 -9.65 -11.05
C MET A 169 -11.41 -11.06 -10.50
N PRO A 170 -10.24 -11.32 -9.92
CA PRO A 170 -9.97 -12.59 -9.24
C PRO A 170 -10.98 -12.86 -8.11
N ILE A 171 -11.35 -14.13 -7.90
CA ILE A 171 -12.28 -14.56 -6.84
C ILE A 171 -11.85 -13.98 -5.47
N ALA A 172 -10.56 -14.10 -5.14
CA ALA A 172 -10.00 -13.58 -3.91
C ALA A 172 -10.26 -12.08 -3.72
N SER A 173 -10.13 -11.27 -4.79
CA SER A 173 -10.39 -9.83 -4.73
C SER A 173 -11.87 -9.51 -4.52
N ARG A 174 -12.77 -10.29 -5.14
CA ARG A 174 -14.22 -10.12 -4.97
C ARG A 174 -14.67 -10.47 -3.56
N ASP A 175 -14.12 -11.54 -2.99
CA ASP A 175 -14.42 -11.95 -1.62
C ASP A 175 -13.83 -10.98 -0.60
N ALA A 176 -12.61 -10.46 -0.84
CA ALA A 176 -12.03 -9.40 -0.02
C ALA A 176 -12.90 -8.13 -0.01
N LEU A 177 -13.47 -7.73 -1.15
CA LEU A 177 -14.39 -6.59 -1.22
C LEU A 177 -15.66 -6.82 -0.41
N LYS A 178 -16.27 -8.00 -0.50
CA LYS A 178 -17.44 -8.36 0.31
C LYS A 178 -17.12 -8.34 1.80
N GLN A 179 -15.98 -8.91 2.19
CA GLN A 179 -15.54 -8.96 3.58
C GLN A 179 -15.26 -7.55 4.13
N GLY A 180 -14.55 -6.72 3.35
CA GLY A 180 -14.28 -5.33 3.71
C GLY A 180 -15.57 -4.51 3.87
N PHE A 181 -16.54 -4.71 2.96
CA PHE A 181 -17.83 -4.05 3.05
C PHE A 181 -18.64 -4.50 4.27
N ALA A 182 -18.70 -5.80 4.56
CA ALA A 182 -19.36 -6.31 5.76
C ALA A 182 -18.71 -5.80 7.06
N ALA A 183 -17.38 -5.64 7.08
CA ALA A 183 -16.68 -5.02 8.20
C ALA A 183 -17.03 -3.53 8.34
N MET A 184 -17.13 -2.80 7.22
CA MET A 184 -17.56 -1.40 7.22
C MET A 184 -19.01 -1.25 7.69
N GLU A 185 -19.94 -2.08 7.21
CA GLU A 185 -21.34 -2.07 7.64
C GLU A 185 -21.49 -2.22 9.16
N LYS A 186 -20.68 -3.08 9.78
CA LYS A 186 -20.67 -3.24 11.25
C LYS A 186 -20.25 -1.96 11.97
N SER A 187 -19.34 -1.17 11.39
CA SER A 187 -18.91 0.10 12.00
C SER A 187 -19.98 1.19 11.92
N TRP A 188 -20.91 1.11 10.96
CA TRP A 188 -22.00 2.08 10.75
C TRP A 188 -23.13 1.97 11.77
N ALA A 189 -23.16 0.88 12.55
CA ALA A 189 -24.06 0.75 13.69
C ALA A 189 -23.80 1.82 14.77
N ASN A 190 -22.60 2.42 14.79
CA ASN A 190 -22.28 3.53 15.69
C ASN A 190 -22.82 4.85 15.14
N ALA A 191 -23.77 5.46 15.86
CA ALA A 191 -24.54 6.62 15.39
C ALA A 191 -23.68 7.87 15.09
N ASP A 192 -22.58 8.06 15.82
CA ASP A 192 -21.71 9.25 15.68
C ASP A 192 -20.94 9.30 14.35
N ALA A 193 -20.76 8.15 13.69
CA ALA A 193 -20.02 8.10 12.42
C ALA A 193 -20.89 8.44 11.19
N LYS A 194 -22.23 8.43 11.32
CA LYS A 194 -23.14 8.43 10.15
C LYS A 194 -23.02 9.68 9.27
N ALA A 195 -22.82 10.86 9.85
CA ALA A 195 -22.71 12.10 9.07
C ALA A 195 -21.42 12.17 8.25
N THR A 196 -20.28 11.78 8.83
CA THR A 196 -18.99 11.74 8.13
C THR A 196 -18.93 10.62 7.09
N LEU A 197 -19.63 9.50 7.36
CA LEU A 197 -19.70 8.37 6.45
C LEU A 197 -20.43 8.68 5.14
N GLY A 198 -21.45 9.55 5.15
CA GLY A 198 -22.20 9.89 3.93
C GLY A 198 -21.31 10.49 2.83
N GLU A 199 -20.43 11.42 3.19
CA GLU A 199 -19.50 12.05 2.22
C GLU A 199 -18.41 11.06 1.77
N ALA A 200 -17.91 10.25 2.70
CA ALA A 200 -16.95 9.19 2.39
C ALA A 200 -17.53 8.16 1.41
N CYS A 201 -18.80 7.74 1.59
CA CYS A 201 -19.50 6.85 0.69
C CYS A 201 -19.64 7.44 -0.71
N LYS A 202 -19.97 8.74 -0.83
CA LYS A 202 -20.06 9.42 -2.14
C LYS A 202 -18.72 9.43 -2.87
N GLN A 203 -17.64 9.77 -2.19
CA GLN A 203 -16.30 9.75 -2.77
C GLN A 203 -15.89 8.32 -3.18
N ALA A 204 -16.17 7.33 -2.32
CA ALA A 204 -15.90 5.93 -2.61
C ALA A 204 -16.69 5.43 -3.82
N VAL A 205 -17.94 5.84 -4.00
CA VAL A 205 -18.74 5.50 -5.19
C VAL A 205 -18.07 6.02 -6.48
N VAL A 206 -17.56 7.25 -6.49
CA VAL A 206 -16.87 7.80 -7.67
C VAL A 206 -15.63 6.98 -8.01
N SER A 207 -14.78 6.69 -7.01
CA SER A 207 -13.57 5.89 -7.21
C SER A 207 -13.87 4.46 -7.65
N VAL A 208 -14.85 3.80 -7.03
CA VAL A 208 -15.21 2.42 -7.38
C VAL A 208 -15.87 2.35 -8.75
N LYS A 209 -16.68 3.34 -9.15
CA LYS A 209 -17.22 3.39 -10.52
C LYS A 209 -16.10 3.51 -11.55
N ALA A 210 -15.14 4.41 -11.35
CA ALA A 210 -14.01 4.55 -12.25
C ALA A 210 -13.20 3.25 -12.36
N ALA A 211 -12.91 2.61 -11.23
CA ALA A 211 -12.22 1.31 -11.19
C ALA A 211 -13.04 0.19 -11.87
N ALA A 212 -14.36 0.19 -11.69
CA ALA A 212 -15.27 -0.76 -12.32
C ALA A 212 -15.31 -0.59 -13.84
N THR A 213 -15.32 0.65 -14.34
CA THR A 213 -15.26 0.90 -15.78
C THR A 213 -13.96 0.38 -16.38
N GLN A 214 -12.84 0.59 -15.71
CA GLN A 214 -11.55 0.08 -16.18
C GLN A 214 -11.44 -1.45 -16.10
N THR A 215 -11.90 -2.06 -15.01
CA THR A 215 -11.68 -3.48 -14.73
C THR A 215 -12.77 -4.36 -15.33
N CYS A 216 -14.02 -3.92 -15.22
CA CYS A 216 -15.20 -4.70 -15.55
C CYS A 216 -15.83 -4.27 -16.89
N GLY A 217 -15.65 -3.00 -17.29
CA GLY A 217 -16.13 -2.46 -18.56
C GLY A 217 -17.56 -1.94 -18.51
N TRP A 218 -18.02 -1.47 -17.34
CA TRP A 218 -19.34 -0.87 -17.14
C TRP A 218 -19.31 0.38 -16.26
#